data_AF-A0A963IK39-F1
#
_entry.id   AF-A0A963IK39-F1
#
_cell.length_a   1.000
_cell.length_b   1.000
_cell.length_c   1.000
_cell.angle_alpha   90.00
_cell.angle_beta   90.00
_cell.angle_gamma   90.00
#
_symmetry.space_group_name_H-M   'P 1'
#
loop_
_entity.id
_entity.type
_entity.pdbx_description
1 polymer ?
#
loop_
_entity_poly.entity_id
_entity_poly.type
_entity_poly.pdbx_seq_one_letter_code
_entity_poly.pdbx_strand_id
1 'polypeptide(L)'
;MSPASPALPMLPMTRPSIDEETIAAVCEVLRSGWITSGPKVQAFEAALSEICGGRPVRAFNSGTATLEVALRLAGVGPGDEVITTPLTWVATANVILEVGATPVLVDIDPASRNIDLERIEEAITPRTRALIPVDLAGLPVDRGRLYAIAGRYRLRVVEDAAQSFGAAWNGQPIGSSGDFVSFSFHANKNLTTCEGGALVLPADIDPALCERLRLQGVRRLADGNMDVD
;
A
#
# COMPACT_ATOMS: atom_id res chain seq x y z
N MET A 1 45.43 -34.23 8.91
CA MET A 1 44.61 -33.07 8.52
C MET A 1 43.19 -33.36 8.95
N SER A 2 42.67 -32.68 9.98
CA SER A 2 41.26 -32.84 10.35
C SER A 2 40.37 -32.35 9.20
N PRO A 3 39.30 -33.08 8.83
CA PRO A 3 38.36 -32.60 7.83
C PRO A 3 37.76 -31.28 8.33
N ALA A 4 37.78 -30.25 7.49
CA ALA A 4 37.09 -29.00 7.79
C ALA A 4 35.62 -29.31 8.04
N SER A 5 35.06 -28.81 9.15
CA SER A 5 33.61 -28.90 9.39
C SER A 5 32.88 -28.25 8.20
N PRO A 6 31.80 -28.87 7.68
CA PRO A 6 31.03 -28.26 6.61
C PRO A 6 30.55 -26.89 7.09
N ALA A 7 30.80 -25.85 6.29
CA ALA A 7 30.33 -24.51 6.59
C ALA A 7 28.80 -24.54 6.72
N LEU A 8 28.28 -24.04 7.83
CA LEU A 8 26.84 -23.90 8.00
C LEU A 8 26.29 -22.98 6.89
N PRO A 9 25.13 -23.31 6.30
CA PRO A 9 24.52 -22.46 5.30
C PRO A 9 24.18 -21.09 5.92
N MET A 10 24.40 -20.03 5.16
CA MET A 10 24.04 -18.66 5.54
C MET A 10 22.53 -18.57 5.84
N LEU A 11 22.17 -18.00 6.99
CA LEU A 11 20.78 -17.72 7.38
C LEU A 11 20.40 -16.28 6.98
N PRO A 12 19.65 -16.07 5.89
CA PRO A 12 19.23 -14.73 5.49
C PRO A 12 18.11 -14.21 6.41
N MET A 13 17.93 -12.89 6.46
CA MET A 13 16.81 -12.26 7.16
C MET A 13 15.46 -12.69 6.59
N THR A 14 15.37 -12.92 5.28
CA THR A 14 14.16 -13.35 4.57
C THR A 14 14.51 -14.15 3.32
N ARG A 15 13.63 -15.06 2.93
CA ARG A 15 13.67 -15.81 1.67
C ARG A 15 12.22 -16.05 1.24
N PRO A 16 11.82 -15.66 0.00
CA PRO A 16 10.46 -15.91 -0.46
C PRO A 16 10.20 -17.41 -0.63
N SER A 17 8.94 -17.81 -0.44
CA SER A 17 8.46 -19.15 -0.78
C SER A 17 7.72 -19.07 -2.10
N ILE A 18 8.25 -19.70 -3.13
CA ILE A 18 7.67 -19.76 -4.47
C ILE A 18 7.63 -21.23 -4.86
N ASP A 19 6.45 -21.78 -5.08
CA ASP A 19 6.25 -23.17 -5.46
C ASP A 19 6.28 -23.38 -6.98
N GLU A 20 6.31 -24.65 -7.39
CA GLU A 20 6.34 -25.03 -8.80
C GLU A 20 5.07 -24.62 -9.56
N GLU A 21 3.92 -24.53 -8.89
CA GLU A 21 2.67 -24.05 -9.51
C GLU A 21 2.80 -22.57 -9.89
N THR A 22 3.37 -21.75 -9.01
CA THR A 22 3.65 -20.34 -9.28
C THR A 22 4.67 -20.17 -10.40
N ILE A 23 5.74 -20.98 -10.40
CA ILE A 23 6.75 -20.97 -11.47
C ILE A 23 6.11 -21.35 -12.82
N ALA A 24 5.30 -22.39 -12.85
CA ALA A 24 4.60 -22.82 -14.06
C ALA A 24 3.66 -21.72 -14.58
N ALA A 25 2.93 -21.05 -13.69
CA ALA A 25 2.05 -19.93 -14.05
C ALA A 25 2.82 -18.76 -14.69
N VAL A 26 4.05 -18.45 -14.22
CA VAL A 26 4.92 -17.47 -14.86
C VAL A 26 5.35 -17.95 -16.25
N CYS A 27 5.74 -19.22 -16.40
CA CYS A 27 6.08 -19.79 -17.70
C CYS A 27 4.92 -19.73 -18.70
N GLU A 28 3.68 -19.94 -18.27
CA GLU A 28 2.49 -19.77 -19.10
C GLU A 28 2.33 -18.33 -19.60
N VAL A 29 2.51 -17.34 -18.72
CA VAL A 29 2.47 -15.91 -19.09
C VAL A 29 3.52 -15.61 -20.15
N LEU A 30 4.76 -16.06 -19.94
CA LEU A 30 5.84 -15.85 -20.91
C LEU A 30 5.56 -16.51 -22.27
N ARG A 31 5.03 -17.75 -22.27
CA ARG A 31 4.66 -18.47 -23.50
C ARG A 31 3.48 -17.83 -24.23
N SER A 32 2.58 -17.15 -23.51
CA SER A 32 1.40 -16.51 -24.11
C SER A 32 1.70 -15.22 -24.88
N GLY A 33 2.85 -14.58 -24.62
CA GLY A 33 3.20 -13.26 -25.16
C GLY A 33 2.55 -12.07 -24.43
N TRP A 34 1.56 -12.29 -23.55
CA TRP A 34 0.94 -11.25 -22.73
C TRP A 34 1.76 -10.95 -21.47
N ILE A 35 2.91 -10.29 -21.66
CA ILE A 35 3.92 -10.09 -20.61
C ILE A 35 3.77 -8.78 -19.80
N THR A 36 2.80 -7.92 -20.17
CA THR A 36 2.45 -6.70 -19.42
C THR A 36 1.05 -6.82 -18.82
N SER A 37 0.51 -5.74 -18.25
CA SER A 37 -0.83 -5.69 -17.68
C SER A 37 -1.88 -6.30 -18.63
N GLY A 38 -2.65 -7.25 -18.10
CA GLY A 38 -3.56 -8.09 -18.88
C GLY A 38 -4.41 -9.00 -17.99
N PRO A 39 -4.85 -10.17 -18.48
CA PRO A 39 -5.81 -11.03 -17.76
C PRO A 39 -5.36 -11.46 -16.37
N LYS A 40 -4.05 -11.70 -16.16
CA LYS A 40 -3.52 -12.08 -14.83
C LYS A 40 -3.60 -10.94 -13.81
N VAL A 41 -3.43 -9.68 -14.24
CA VAL A 41 -3.62 -8.52 -13.35
C VAL A 41 -5.09 -8.39 -12.95
N GLN A 42 -6.02 -8.54 -13.92
CA GLN A 42 -7.45 -8.50 -13.63
C GLN A 42 -7.88 -9.60 -12.64
N ALA A 43 -7.38 -10.83 -12.83
CA ALA A 43 -7.66 -11.94 -11.92
C ALA A 43 -7.08 -11.69 -10.52
N PHE A 44 -5.87 -11.12 -10.43
CA PHE A 44 -5.25 -10.78 -9.15
C PHE A 44 -6.01 -9.67 -8.42
N GLU A 45 -6.43 -8.61 -9.11
CA GLU A 45 -7.26 -7.55 -8.53
C GLU A 45 -8.61 -8.07 -8.02
N ALA A 46 -9.24 -9.00 -8.74
CA ALA A 46 -10.49 -9.63 -8.32
C ALA A 46 -10.29 -10.48 -7.04
N ALA A 47 -9.23 -11.28 -6.97
CA ALA A 47 -8.92 -12.07 -5.78
C ALA A 47 -8.57 -11.20 -4.56
N LEU A 48 -7.80 -10.12 -4.76
CA LEU A 48 -7.51 -9.16 -3.70
C LEU A 48 -8.78 -8.43 -3.23
N SER A 49 -9.68 -8.09 -4.15
CA SER A 49 -10.97 -7.47 -3.83
C SER A 49 -11.80 -8.37 -2.92
N GLU A 50 -11.89 -9.67 -3.22
CA GLU A 50 -12.60 -10.64 -2.38
C GLU A 50 -12.02 -10.68 -0.95
N ILE A 51 -10.69 -10.76 -0.82
CA ILE A 51 -9.99 -10.72 0.48
C ILE A 51 -10.28 -9.40 1.22
N CYS A 52 -10.35 -8.28 0.48
CA CYS A 52 -10.62 -6.95 0.99
C CYS A 52 -12.13 -6.63 1.07
N GLY A 53 -12.98 -7.64 1.27
CA GLY A 53 -14.42 -7.44 1.51
C GLY A 53 -15.22 -6.93 0.30
N GLY A 54 -14.75 -7.22 -0.92
CA GLY A 54 -15.39 -6.81 -2.18
C GLY A 54 -15.10 -5.37 -2.60
N ARG A 55 -14.15 -4.68 -1.95
CA ARG A 55 -13.79 -3.30 -2.28
C ARG A 55 -13.01 -3.20 -3.59
N PRO A 56 -13.08 -2.08 -4.33
CA PRO A 56 -12.27 -1.91 -5.54
C PRO A 56 -10.78 -1.94 -5.21
N VAL A 57 -10.02 -2.78 -5.91
CA VAL A 57 -8.56 -2.90 -5.77
C VAL A 57 -7.89 -2.64 -7.12
N ARG A 58 -6.77 -1.91 -7.11
CA ARG A 58 -5.91 -1.74 -8.29
C ARG A 58 -4.48 -2.14 -7.96
N ALA A 59 -3.90 -3.00 -8.79
CA ALA A 59 -2.51 -3.43 -8.67
C ALA A 59 -1.55 -2.44 -9.32
N PHE A 60 -0.37 -2.30 -8.75
CA PHE A 60 0.70 -1.39 -9.18
C PHE A 60 2.05 -2.12 -9.17
N ASN A 61 3.06 -1.50 -9.76
CA ASN A 61 4.42 -2.04 -9.79
C ASN A 61 5.15 -1.95 -8.44
N SER A 62 4.62 -1.22 -7.45
CA SER A 62 5.21 -1.07 -6.12
C SER A 62 4.17 -0.58 -5.11
N GLY A 63 4.45 -0.84 -3.82
CA GLY A 63 3.71 -0.23 -2.70
C GLY A 63 4.04 1.27 -2.49
N THR A 64 5.06 1.80 -3.18
CA THR A 64 5.38 3.24 -3.15
C THR A 64 4.44 4.02 -4.07
N ALA A 65 4.23 3.53 -5.30
CA ALA A 65 3.31 4.16 -6.25
C ALA A 65 1.87 4.21 -5.72
N THR A 66 1.44 3.19 -4.97
CA THR A 66 0.11 3.15 -4.35
C THR A 66 -0.08 4.25 -3.30
N LEU A 67 0.94 4.55 -2.48
CA LEU A 67 0.87 5.63 -1.50
C LEU A 67 0.77 7.01 -2.19
N GLU A 68 1.59 7.26 -3.21
CA GLU A 68 1.56 8.51 -3.96
C GLU A 68 0.21 8.71 -4.67
N VAL A 69 -0.28 7.67 -5.36
CA VAL A 69 -1.59 7.72 -6.03
C VAL A 69 -2.73 7.93 -5.03
N ALA A 70 -2.67 7.28 -3.86
CA ALA A 70 -3.66 7.50 -2.81
C ALA A 70 -3.68 8.97 -2.34
N LEU A 71 -2.51 9.60 -2.16
CA LEU A 71 -2.43 11.02 -1.80
C LEU A 71 -3.00 11.93 -2.89
N ARG A 72 -2.72 11.65 -4.18
CA ARG A 72 -3.29 12.40 -5.31
C ARG A 72 -4.83 12.24 -5.35
N LEU A 73 -5.34 11.02 -5.15
CA LEU A 73 -6.78 10.74 -5.09
C LEU A 73 -7.45 11.39 -3.88
N ALA A 74 -6.73 11.51 -2.76
CA ALA A 74 -7.15 12.25 -1.57
C ALA A 74 -7.14 13.78 -1.76
N GLY A 75 -6.66 14.27 -2.91
CA GLY A 75 -6.58 15.70 -3.22
C GLY A 75 -5.46 16.44 -2.47
N VAL A 76 -4.45 15.71 -1.97
CA VAL A 76 -3.30 16.29 -1.28
C VAL A 76 -2.34 16.92 -2.29
N GLY A 77 -1.89 18.14 -2.01
CA GLY A 77 -0.96 18.86 -2.89
C GLY A 77 -0.15 19.97 -2.20
N PRO A 78 0.39 20.92 -2.99
CA PRO A 78 1.16 22.05 -2.48
C PRO A 78 0.44 22.84 -1.39
N GLY A 79 1.12 23.02 -0.25
CA GLY A 79 0.61 23.75 0.91
C GLY A 79 -0.18 22.91 1.91
N ASP A 80 -0.45 21.64 1.61
CA ASP A 80 -1.05 20.71 2.57
C ASP A 80 0.01 20.07 3.46
N GLU A 81 -0.44 19.58 4.62
CA GLU A 81 0.34 18.77 5.55
C GLU A 81 -0.22 17.36 5.64
N VAL A 82 0.68 16.39 5.72
CA VAL A 82 0.33 14.97 5.91
C VAL A 82 1.10 14.44 7.11
N ILE A 83 0.38 13.92 8.10
CA ILE A 83 0.97 13.38 9.33
C ILE A 83 1.39 11.92 9.11
N THR A 84 2.63 11.58 9.46
CA THR A 84 3.13 10.20 9.47
C THR A 84 4.16 10.00 10.58
N THR A 85 4.83 8.85 10.63
CA THR A 85 5.83 8.47 11.64
C THR A 85 7.26 8.56 11.11
N PRO A 86 8.25 8.94 11.93
CA PRO A 86 9.66 8.85 11.57
C PRO A 86 10.19 7.41 11.52
N LEU A 87 9.53 6.46 12.19
CA LEU A 87 9.93 5.05 12.18
C LEU A 87 9.20 4.28 11.07
N THR A 88 9.65 4.48 9.84
CA THR A 88 9.11 3.83 8.64
C THR A 88 10.15 3.72 7.53
N TRP A 89 9.80 3.04 6.43
CA TRP A 89 10.56 3.12 5.18
C TRP A 89 10.42 4.52 4.55
N VAL A 90 11.52 5.05 4.01
CA VAL A 90 11.59 6.44 3.54
C VAL A 90 10.54 6.83 2.50
N ALA A 91 10.04 5.86 1.71
CA ALA A 91 9.00 6.13 0.73
C ALA A 91 7.74 6.75 1.34
N THR A 92 7.37 6.38 2.57
CA THR A 92 6.18 6.92 3.25
C THR A 92 6.24 8.44 3.37
N ALA A 93 7.42 9.02 3.65
CA ALA A 93 7.60 10.47 3.72
C ALA A 93 7.89 11.08 2.33
N ASN A 94 8.63 10.38 1.47
CA ASN A 94 8.99 10.90 0.15
C ASN A 94 7.75 11.14 -0.73
N VAL A 95 6.76 10.23 -0.73
CA VAL A 95 5.55 10.41 -1.54
C VAL A 95 4.73 11.63 -1.13
N ILE A 96 4.83 12.08 0.13
CA ILE A 96 4.23 13.34 0.60
C ILE A 96 4.92 14.52 -0.08
N LEU A 97 6.25 14.50 -0.15
CA LEU A 97 7.04 15.52 -0.83
C LEU A 97 6.81 15.51 -2.36
N GLU A 98 6.68 14.33 -2.96
CA GLU A 98 6.46 14.16 -4.41
C GLU A 98 5.11 14.74 -4.87
N VAL A 99 4.07 14.71 -4.02
CA VAL A 99 2.81 15.41 -4.31
C VAL A 99 2.85 16.90 -3.97
N GLY A 100 3.97 17.41 -3.47
CA GLY A 100 4.19 18.82 -3.12
C GLY A 100 3.75 19.21 -1.70
N ALA A 101 3.29 18.25 -0.89
CA ALA A 101 2.86 18.47 0.49
C ALA A 101 4.03 18.44 1.48
N THR A 102 3.77 18.81 2.73
CA THR A 102 4.76 18.80 3.82
C THR A 102 4.51 17.61 4.77
N PRO A 103 5.49 16.70 4.95
CA PRO A 103 5.38 15.65 5.95
C PRO A 103 5.50 16.25 7.36
N VAL A 104 4.55 15.93 8.23
CA VAL A 104 4.58 16.25 9.66
C VAL A 104 4.81 14.96 10.43
N LEU A 105 5.93 14.89 11.16
CA LEU A 105 6.35 13.67 11.83
C LEU A 105 5.81 13.65 13.26
N VAL A 106 5.06 12.60 13.59
CA VAL A 106 4.60 12.28 14.95
C VAL A 106 5.34 11.03 15.41
N ASP A 107 5.85 11.10 16.63
CA ASP A 107 6.65 10.05 17.24
C ASP A 107 5.84 8.75 17.46
N ILE A 108 6.55 7.69 17.81
CA ILE A 108 5.97 6.36 18.01
C ILE A 108 5.64 6.07 19.48
N ASP A 109 4.74 5.12 19.70
CA ASP A 109 4.66 4.40 20.97
C ASP A 109 5.82 3.38 21.04
N PRO A 110 6.69 3.42 22.06
CA PRO A 110 7.83 2.53 22.17
C PRO A 110 7.45 1.04 22.38
N ALA A 111 6.22 0.74 22.78
CA ALA A 111 5.75 -0.64 22.96
C ALA A 111 5.28 -1.27 21.63
N SER A 112 4.44 -0.58 20.86
CA SER A 112 3.97 -1.07 19.55
C SER A 112 4.94 -0.75 18.41
N ARG A 113 5.76 0.29 18.54
CA ARG A 113 6.60 0.91 17.50
C ARG A 113 5.82 1.52 16.34
N ASN A 114 4.49 1.57 16.46
CA ASN A 114 3.63 2.30 15.56
C ASN A 114 3.51 3.77 16.02
N ILE A 115 3.01 4.62 15.13
CA ILE A 115 2.71 6.03 15.43
C ILE A 115 1.87 6.16 16.72
N ASP A 116 2.26 7.07 17.60
CA ASP A 116 1.51 7.35 18.83
C ASP A 116 0.25 8.17 18.51
N LEU A 117 -0.91 7.52 18.57
CA LEU A 117 -2.20 8.13 18.28
C LEU A 117 -2.62 9.18 19.35
N GLU A 118 -2.00 9.22 20.52
CA GLU A 118 -2.21 10.28 21.51
C GLU A 118 -1.60 11.61 21.05
N ARG A 119 -0.52 11.54 20.27
CA ARG A 119 0.28 12.71 19.87
C ARG A 119 -0.15 13.30 18.52
N ILE A 120 -1.04 12.63 17.79
CA ILE A 120 -1.51 13.10 16.48
C ILE A 120 -2.28 14.41 16.60
N GLU A 121 -3.22 14.54 17.54
CA GLU A 121 -4.08 15.73 17.62
C GLU A 121 -3.28 17.01 17.87
N GLU A 122 -2.16 16.93 18.58
CA GLU A 122 -1.24 18.07 18.82
C GLU A 122 -0.51 18.53 17.56
N ALA A 123 -0.34 17.64 16.58
CA ALA A 123 0.33 17.92 15.31
C ALA A 123 -0.63 18.40 14.20
N ILE A 124 -1.95 18.37 14.45
CA ILE A 124 -2.94 18.81 13.46
C ILE A 124 -2.95 20.34 13.37
N THR A 125 -2.91 20.83 12.14
CA THR A 125 -3.04 22.25 11.80
C THR A 125 -4.17 22.45 10.77
N PRO A 126 -4.57 23.70 10.45
CA PRO A 126 -5.51 23.96 9.36
C PRO A 126 -5.05 23.47 7.97
N ARG A 127 -3.75 23.16 7.81
CA ARG A 127 -3.17 22.61 6.57
C ARG A 127 -3.22 21.09 6.52
N THR A 128 -3.49 20.40 7.63
CA THR A 128 -3.51 18.93 7.66
C THR A 128 -4.65 18.41 6.79
N ARG A 129 -4.32 17.49 5.87
CA ARG A 129 -5.28 16.85 4.97
C ARG A 129 -5.39 15.35 5.12
N ALA A 130 -4.29 14.69 5.46
CA ALA A 130 -4.26 13.24 5.54
C ALA A 130 -3.36 12.73 6.68
N LEU A 131 -3.66 11.51 7.10
CA LEU A 131 -2.82 10.69 7.97
C LEU A 131 -2.27 9.50 7.17
N ILE A 132 -0.98 9.20 7.33
CA ILE A 132 -0.36 7.95 6.85
C ILE A 132 0.15 7.15 8.05
N PRO A 133 -0.71 6.36 8.73
CA PRO A 133 -0.23 5.40 9.70
C PRO A 133 0.48 4.24 9.00
N VAL A 134 1.50 3.68 9.66
CA VAL A 134 2.27 2.54 9.16
C VAL A 134 2.02 1.36 10.08
N ASP A 135 1.67 0.21 9.50
CA ASP A 135 1.55 -1.04 10.24
C ASP A 135 2.91 -1.72 10.34
N LEU A 136 3.77 -1.20 11.23
CA LEU A 136 5.15 -1.65 11.31
C LEU A 136 5.23 -3.13 11.74
N ALA A 137 6.09 -3.88 11.07
CA ALA A 137 6.24 -5.34 11.24
C ALA A 137 4.93 -6.13 11.04
N GLY A 138 3.95 -5.54 10.34
CA GLY A 138 2.64 -6.15 10.09
C GLY A 138 1.64 -6.01 11.24
N LEU A 139 1.97 -5.24 12.28
CA LEU A 139 1.06 -4.98 13.41
C LEU A 139 0.16 -3.78 13.10
N PRO A 140 -1.17 -3.96 12.99
CA PRO A 140 -2.07 -2.84 12.74
C PRO A 140 -2.08 -1.82 13.89
N VAL A 141 -2.03 -0.51 13.57
CA VAL A 141 -2.43 0.55 14.52
C VAL A 141 -3.89 0.39 14.94
N ASP A 142 -4.28 0.95 16.09
CA ASP A 142 -5.68 0.99 16.53
C ASP A 142 -6.55 1.76 15.52
N ARG A 143 -7.26 1.00 14.66
CA ARG A 143 -8.11 1.56 13.60
C ARG A 143 -9.30 2.34 14.16
N GLY A 144 -9.88 1.89 15.26
CA GLY A 144 -11.01 2.57 15.90
C GLY A 144 -10.62 3.99 16.31
N ARG A 145 -9.47 4.12 16.98
CA ARG A 145 -8.95 5.43 17.39
C ARG A 145 -8.48 6.28 16.21
N LEU A 146 -7.75 5.69 15.27
CA LEU A 146 -7.27 6.36 14.06
C LEU A 146 -8.44 7.01 13.29
N TYR A 147 -9.49 6.25 13.01
CA TYR A 147 -10.65 6.76 12.27
C TYR A 147 -11.52 7.71 13.10
N ALA A 148 -11.54 7.58 14.43
CA ALA A 148 -12.17 8.58 15.28
C ALA A 148 -11.48 9.96 15.19
N ILE A 149 -10.14 10.00 15.19
CA ILE A 149 -9.37 11.24 14.97
C ILE A 149 -9.65 11.78 13.56
N ALA A 150 -9.48 10.94 12.53
CA ALA A 150 -9.68 11.35 11.14
C ALA A 150 -11.09 11.92 10.91
N GLY A 151 -12.12 11.29 11.47
CA GLY A 151 -13.50 11.77 11.40
C GLY A 151 -13.73 13.11 12.09
N ARG A 152 -13.15 13.32 13.29
CA ARG A 152 -13.27 14.58 14.05
C ARG A 152 -12.70 15.77 13.26
N TYR A 153 -11.57 15.58 12.60
CA TYR A 153 -10.85 16.64 11.87
C TYR A 153 -11.08 16.62 10.35
N ARG A 154 -11.93 15.71 9.85
CA ARG A 154 -12.24 15.53 8.41
C ARG A 154 -10.99 15.29 7.56
N LEU A 155 -10.10 14.44 8.05
CA LEU A 155 -8.86 14.06 7.37
C LEU A 155 -9.07 12.76 6.57
N ARG A 156 -8.36 12.63 5.43
CA ARG A 156 -8.22 11.35 4.75
C ARG A 156 -7.24 10.45 5.49
N VAL A 157 -7.34 9.15 5.26
CA VAL A 157 -6.39 8.17 5.80
C VAL A 157 -5.84 7.35 4.63
N VAL A 158 -4.52 7.29 4.54
CA VAL A 158 -3.81 6.37 3.65
C VAL A 158 -3.06 5.39 4.52
N GLU A 159 -3.64 4.21 4.75
CA GLU A 159 -2.98 3.18 5.54
C GLU A 159 -1.77 2.62 4.76
N ASP A 160 -0.57 2.85 5.27
CA ASP A 160 0.64 2.17 4.80
C ASP A 160 0.68 0.76 5.42
N ALA A 161 -0.08 -0.12 4.78
CA ALA A 161 -0.22 -1.54 5.10
C ALA A 161 0.81 -2.40 4.35
N ALA A 162 1.93 -1.80 3.91
CA ALA A 162 2.94 -2.49 3.10
C ALA A 162 3.48 -3.79 3.75
N GLN A 163 3.38 -3.91 5.07
CA GLN A 163 3.87 -5.06 5.85
C GLN A 163 2.74 -5.89 6.49
N SER A 164 1.47 -5.52 6.32
CA SER A 164 0.32 -6.11 7.03
C SER A 164 -0.69 -6.82 6.13
N PHE A 165 -0.33 -7.18 4.89
CA PHE A 165 -1.16 -8.05 4.08
C PHE A 165 -1.32 -9.43 4.75
N GLY A 166 -2.57 -9.80 5.05
CA GLY A 166 -2.92 -11.00 5.82
C GLY A 166 -3.12 -10.76 7.33
N ALA A 167 -2.86 -9.54 7.84
CA ALA A 167 -3.21 -9.16 9.20
C ALA A 167 -4.71 -8.83 9.33
N ALA A 168 -5.18 -8.76 10.57
CA ALA A 168 -6.54 -8.37 10.90
C ALA A 168 -6.57 -7.45 12.11
N TRP A 169 -7.56 -6.55 12.15
CA TRP A 169 -7.87 -5.72 13.31
C TRP A 169 -9.31 -6.03 13.75
N ASN A 170 -9.51 -6.39 15.03
CA ASN A 170 -10.81 -6.84 15.56
C ASN A 170 -11.50 -7.91 14.71
N GLY A 171 -10.72 -8.86 14.19
CA GLY A 171 -11.21 -9.96 13.35
C GLY A 171 -11.55 -9.58 11.91
N GLN A 172 -11.39 -8.31 11.52
CA GLN A 172 -11.58 -7.85 10.14
C GLN A 172 -10.23 -7.79 9.42
N PRO A 173 -10.08 -8.38 8.22
CA PRO A 173 -8.86 -8.28 7.43
C PRO A 173 -8.48 -6.82 7.14
N ILE A 174 -7.18 -6.49 7.20
CA ILE A 174 -6.71 -5.19 6.71
C ILE A 174 -7.07 -5.06 5.22
N GLY A 175 -7.54 -3.89 4.81
CA GLY A 175 -8.10 -3.67 3.47
C GLY A 175 -9.61 -3.83 3.40
N SER A 176 -10.26 -4.59 4.28
CA SER A 176 -11.72 -4.80 4.23
C SER A 176 -12.58 -3.60 4.63
N SER A 177 -11.97 -2.61 5.28
CA SER A 177 -12.63 -1.37 5.75
C SER A 177 -11.66 -0.20 5.73
N GLY A 178 -12.15 0.99 6.05
CA GLY A 178 -11.34 2.20 6.13
C GLY A 178 -11.36 3.03 4.84
N ASP A 179 -10.41 3.94 4.72
CA ASP A 179 -10.21 4.84 3.60
C ASP A 179 -9.27 4.20 2.55
N PHE A 180 -8.13 4.78 2.21
CA PHE A 180 -7.18 4.15 1.30
C PHE A 180 -6.30 3.14 2.03
N VAL A 181 -6.05 1.97 1.44
CA VAL A 181 -5.14 0.96 2.00
C VAL A 181 -4.12 0.53 0.96
N SER A 182 -2.84 0.75 1.27
CA SER A 182 -1.71 0.48 0.38
C SER A 182 -0.96 -0.78 0.82
N PHE A 183 -0.88 -1.78 -0.04
CA PHE A 183 -0.08 -2.99 0.16
C PHE A 183 1.17 -3.00 -0.71
N SER A 184 2.21 -3.70 -0.25
CA SER A 184 3.42 -4.00 -1.02
C SER A 184 3.54 -5.50 -1.22
N PHE A 185 3.96 -5.90 -2.41
CA PHE A 185 4.27 -7.28 -2.78
C PHE A 185 5.73 -7.43 -3.22
N HIS A 186 6.62 -6.64 -2.61
CA HIS A 186 8.07 -6.78 -2.78
C HIS A 186 8.56 -8.14 -2.24
N ALA A 187 9.69 -8.63 -2.75
CA ALA A 187 10.28 -9.94 -2.44
C ALA A 187 10.42 -10.33 -0.95
N ASN A 188 10.48 -9.35 -0.04
CA ASN A 188 10.59 -9.56 1.40
C ASN A 188 9.25 -9.52 2.17
N LYS A 189 8.12 -9.33 1.48
CA LYS A 189 6.78 -9.26 2.09
C LYS A 189 6.19 -10.66 2.25
N ASN A 190 5.17 -10.78 3.09
CA ASN A 190 4.51 -12.05 3.39
C ASN A 190 3.89 -12.71 2.13
N LEU A 191 3.47 -11.89 1.16
CA LEU A 191 3.09 -12.29 -0.20
C LEU A 191 3.90 -11.45 -1.19
N THR A 192 4.41 -12.06 -2.26
CA THR A 192 5.28 -11.38 -3.23
C THR A 192 4.83 -11.58 -4.67
N THR A 193 5.03 -10.55 -5.49
CA THR A 193 4.96 -10.57 -6.96
C THR A 193 6.33 -10.21 -7.56
N CYS A 194 7.41 -10.53 -6.84
CA CYS A 194 8.76 -9.99 -6.98
C CYS A 194 8.83 -8.49 -6.62
N GLU A 195 8.16 -7.67 -7.40
CA GLU A 195 7.86 -6.26 -7.14
C GLU A 195 6.38 -6.04 -7.37
N GLY A 196 5.78 -5.17 -6.57
CA GLY A 196 4.36 -4.89 -6.71
C GLY A 196 3.76 -4.15 -5.53
N GLY A 197 2.53 -3.72 -5.73
CA GLY A 197 1.66 -3.21 -4.69
C GLY A 197 0.21 -3.27 -5.11
N ALA A 198 -0.69 -2.98 -4.18
CA ALA A 198 -2.10 -2.79 -4.48
C ALA A 198 -2.67 -1.65 -3.65
N LEU A 199 -3.55 -0.86 -4.26
CA LEU A 199 -4.33 0.16 -3.59
C LEU A 199 -5.77 -0.30 -3.50
N VAL A 200 -6.28 -0.45 -2.27
CA VAL A 200 -7.70 -0.62 -2.00
C VAL A 200 -8.34 0.76 -1.89
N LEU A 201 -9.42 0.97 -2.63
CA LEU A 201 -10.09 2.27 -2.72
C LEU A 201 -11.28 2.34 -1.75
N PRO A 202 -11.55 3.51 -1.16
CA PRO A 202 -12.79 3.80 -0.45
C PRO A 202 -13.97 3.92 -1.44
N ALA A 203 -15.19 3.84 -0.93
CA ALA A 203 -16.40 3.83 -1.77
C ALA A 203 -16.68 5.16 -2.49
N ASP A 204 -16.13 6.28 -2.00
CA ASP A 204 -16.32 7.61 -2.55
C ASP A 204 -15.32 7.97 -3.67
N ILE A 205 -14.39 7.06 -4.00
CA ILE A 205 -13.37 7.28 -5.03
C ILE A 205 -13.66 6.42 -6.26
N ASP A 206 -13.72 7.08 -7.42
CA ASP A 206 -13.89 6.41 -8.71
C ASP A 206 -12.63 5.60 -9.08
N PRO A 207 -12.74 4.26 -9.24
CA PRO A 207 -11.62 3.43 -9.68
C PRO A 207 -11.02 3.84 -11.03
N ALA A 208 -11.81 4.45 -11.93
CA ALA A 208 -11.29 4.92 -13.22
C ALA A 208 -10.29 6.06 -13.08
N LEU A 209 -10.40 6.91 -12.04
CA LEU A 209 -9.40 7.94 -11.75
C LEU A 209 -8.08 7.32 -11.29
N CYS A 210 -8.15 6.27 -10.46
CA CYS A 210 -6.98 5.50 -10.04
C CYS A 210 -6.27 4.85 -11.25
N GLU A 211 -7.04 4.29 -12.20
CA GLU A 211 -6.50 3.69 -13.43
C GLU A 211 -5.79 4.71 -14.32
N ARG A 212 -6.34 5.92 -14.45
CA ARG A 212 -5.68 7.02 -15.20
C ARG A 212 -4.33 7.39 -14.60
N LEU A 213 -4.30 7.59 -13.28
CA LEU A 213 -3.06 7.91 -12.56
C LEU A 213 -2.02 6.77 -12.63
N ARG A 214 -2.49 5.52 -12.74
CA ARG A 214 -1.61 4.35 -12.89
C ARG A 214 -0.90 4.30 -14.24
N LEU A 215 -1.46 4.89 -15.30
CA LEU A 215 -0.94 4.76 -16.66
C LEU A 215 -1.08 6.06 -17.47
N GLN A 216 -0.20 7.03 -17.22
CA GLN A 216 0.01 8.21 -18.07
C GLN A 216 -1.25 9.05 -18.35
N GLY A 217 -2.30 8.99 -17.51
CA GLY A 217 -3.56 9.69 -17.76
C GLY A 217 -4.45 9.03 -18.82
N VAL A 218 -4.13 7.83 -19.28
CA VAL A 218 -4.86 7.14 -20.36
C VAL A 218 -6.26 6.74 -19.87
N ARG A 219 -7.28 7.11 -20.65
CA ARG A 219 -8.66 6.63 -20.50
C ARG A 219 -9.09 5.85 -21.73
N ARG A 220 -9.88 4.79 -21.53
CA ARG A 220 -10.52 4.04 -22.62
C ARG A 220 -11.98 4.48 -22.74
N LEU A 221 -12.35 4.93 -23.94
CA LEU A 221 -13.69 5.39 -24.26
C LEU A 221 -14.60 4.21 -24.62
N ALA A 222 -15.91 4.42 -24.54
CA ALA A 222 -16.91 3.39 -24.80
C ALA A 222 -16.89 2.87 -26.26
N ASP A 223 -16.36 3.67 -27.19
CA ASP A 223 -16.17 3.32 -28.59
C ASP A 223 -14.87 2.53 -28.86
N GLY A 224 -14.10 2.24 -27.79
CA GLY A 224 -12.83 1.52 -27.86
C GLY A 224 -11.61 2.41 -28.11
N ASN A 225 -11.79 3.71 -28.35
CA ASN A 225 -10.70 4.67 -28.50
C ASN A 225 -9.99 4.93 -27.16
N MET A 226 -8.77 5.47 -27.23
CA MET A 226 -8.00 5.90 -26.08
C MET A 226 -7.77 7.41 -26.14
N ASP A 227 -7.80 8.05 -24.98
CA ASP A 227 -7.55 9.47 -24.82
C ASP A 227 -6.65 9.70 -23.59
N VAL A 228 -6.04 10.88 -23.47
CA VAL A 228 -5.08 11.21 -22.41
C VAL A 228 -5.41 12.58 -21.85
N ASP A 229 -5.52 12.68 -20.52
CA ASP A 229 -5.76 13.94 -19.80
C ASP A 229 -4.52 14.87 -19.77
#